data_AF-A0A368GIZ9-F1
#
_entry.id   AF-A0A368GIZ9-F1
#
_cell.length_a   1.000
_cell.length_b   1.000
_cell.length_c   1.000
_cell.angle_alpha   90.00
_cell.angle_beta   90.00
_cell.angle_gamma   90.00
#
_symmetry.space_group_name_H-M   'P 1'
#
loop_
_entity.id
_entity.type
_entity.pdbx_description
1 polymer ?
#
loop_
_entity_poly.entity_id
_entity_poly.type
_entity_poly.pdbx_seq_one_letter_code
_entity_poly.pdbx_strand_id
1 'polypeptide(L)'
;MRSPPLMSPTQAPMPPQAAMPRPMSNGEMVTQPIRMVPTPQQPVIPSQFFTYEPNVLMSVHPGICLAGCVLHMFDMDRMFTDKLDLPNIVLAIRMHGGDIEFGAKAYAERAGAITHVIVESIRTQHAHLALKDRKRLVTMQWLVDVLMKKQMDVPWRHAHLPSVFVDGCRPLLGKLISFSGFDESERAAMKFMVETMGAKFTPYLSRHNNLLIAKSAGVEKVEKAREWDIPVVNYQWLADNYAGQRVEVDNQRYQLGQPCEGVSPGPYALEMINDQFKQLLLAWKMPVIVSPEQWRRSFDTKQAVENDEGVFPNKKLRAQSAPPSEAEIAAKAEERKKDGRDHPAYVVAFCGIDEENKHVLTQKLRYLGGRACEEVSECTHLVTTNGRRTERLLEAICLGKNIVNPYWIVHGYECRQWMDTLDYFLHDEDQERHLGYNCKRSVVRARHRKVFEDVQFYITPSVEPSRAVLSKLIRLAGGTVHEERPAPADIARCIETDAPYIVISCECDLRMVQYLLECNFPVYNTDLVLIALMRQELEPHPLYRVNTASLARPPAPQPPPGHPHFRPMPPRPVVEQSQPHRVKA
;
A
#
# COMPACT_ATOMS: atom_id res chain seq x y z
N MET A 1 48.02 -41.89 -19.56
CA MET A 1 49.18 -42.38 -18.77
C MET A 1 49.48 -41.35 -17.69
N ARG A 2 49.61 -41.85 -16.44
CA ARG A 2 50.18 -41.25 -15.21
C ARG A 2 49.46 -40.10 -14.48
N SER A 3 48.89 -40.49 -13.33
CA SER A 3 48.62 -39.76 -12.06
C SER A 3 49.91 -39.15 -11.45
N PRO A 4 49.90 -38.37 -10.32
CA PRO A 4 49.40 -38.73 -8.96
C PRO A 4 48.93 -37.50 -8.07
N PRO A 5 48.91 -37.51 -6.70
CA PRO A 5 47.82 -38.03 -5.83
C PRO A 5 47.39 -37.13 -4.62
N LEU A 6 46.54 -37.70 -3.74
CA LEU A 6 45.83 -37.21 -2.52
C LEU A 6 46.64 -37.14 -1.18
N MET A 7 46.19 -36.32 -0.21
CA MET A 7 45.87 -36.64 1.23
C MET A 7 45.97 -35.43 2.22
N SER A 8 45.19 -35.49 3.32
CA SER A 8 44.88 -34.51 4.41
C SER A 8 45.53 -34.91 5.79
N PRO A 9 45.07 -34.53 7.02
CA PRO A 9 44.80 -33.24 7.74
C PRO A 9 45.37 -33.16 9.20
N THR A 10 45.47 -31.98 9.89
CA THR A 10 45.48 -31.94 11.40
C THR A 10 45.17 -30.58 12.11
N GLN A 11 44.25 -30.67 13.08
CA GLN A 11 43.96 -30.04 14.41
C GLN A 11 44.57 -28.71 14.95
N ALA A 12 43.75 -28.07 15.81
CA ALA A 12 43.92 -26.81 16.57
C ALA A 12 44.50 -26.97 18.00
N PRO A 13 44.94 -25.87 18.69
CA PRO A 13 45.31 -25.90 20.11
C PRO A 13 44.39 -25.11 21.09
N MET A 14 44.34 -25.59 22.35
CA MET A 14 43.66 -25.03 23.54
C MET A 14 44.50 -23.97 24.31
N PRO A 15 43.90 -23.15 25.21
CA PRO A 15 44.64 -22.20 26.07
C PRO A 15 45.02 -22.77 27.47
N PRO A 16 46.07 -22.22 28.12
CA PRO A 16 46.60 -22.72 29.40
C PRO A 16 46.07 -22.02 30.68
N GLN A 17 46.33 -22.70 31.80
CA GLN A 17 45.84 -22.52 33.19
C GLN A 17 46.42 -21.32 33.97
N ALA A 18 45.68 -20.94 35.03
CA ALA A 18 45.96 -19.88 35.99
C ALA A 18 47.01 -20.25 37.06
N ALA A 19 47.76 -19.25 37.53
CA ALA A 19 48.67 -19.34 38.68
C ALA A 19 48.38 -18.21 39.69
N MET A 20 48.28 -18.55 40.98
CA MET A 20 48.25 -17.61 42.11
C MET A 20 49.67 -17.25 42.57
N PRO A 21 49.86 -16.06 43.19
CA PRO A 21 50.71 -16.03 44.38
C PRO A 21 50.22 -15.16 45.56
N ARG A 22 50.93 -15.38 46.67
CA ARG A 22 50.75 -15.13 48.12
C ARG A 22 50.86 -13.67 48.63
N PRO A 23 50.55 -13.41 49.94
CA PRO A 23 50.40 -12.06 50.52
C PRO A 23 51.58 -11.61 51.41
N MET A 24 51.81 -10.28 51.52
CA MET A 24 52.50 -9.54 52.62
C MET A 24 52.03 -8.06 52.55
N SER A 25 51.36 -7.49 53.56
CA SER A 25 51.82 -6.86 54.83
C SER A 25 52.41 -5.44 54.71
N ASN A 26 51.63 -4.47 55.22
CA ASN A 26 51.89 -3.18 55.87
C ASN A 26 53.07 -2.28 55.45
N GLY A 27 52.72 -1.03 55.10
CA GLY A 27 53.64 0.12 55.14
C GLY A 27 53.05 1.42 54.56
N GLU A 28 52.66 2.33 55.45
CA GLU A 28 52.62 3.80 55.32
C GLU A 28 51.50 4.50 54.52
N MET A 29 50.67 5.21 55.30
CA MET A 29 49.72 6.24 54.86
C MET A 29 50.46 7.52 54.47
N VAL A 30 50.25 7.99 53.25
CA VAL A 30 50.43 9.40 52.87
C VAL A 30 49.14 9.87 52.21
N THR A 31 48.47 10.83 52.83
CA THR A 31 47.23 11.44 52.39
C THR A 31 47.47 12.39 51.22
N GLN A 32 46.85 12.11 50.06
CA GLN A 32 46.71 13.07 48.96
C GLN A 32 45.27 13.08 48.44
N PRO A 33 44.77 14.24 47.97
CA PRO A 33 43.36 14.48 47.71
C PRO A 33 42.82 13.64 46.53
N ILE A 34 41.65 13.06 46.74
CA ILE A 34 40.96 12.18 45.79
C ILE A 34 40.63 12.96 44.51
N ARG A 35 41.37 12.66 43.45
CA ARG A 35 40.99 12.95 42.07
C ARG A 35 39.86 11.98 41.70
N MET A 36 38.63 12.48 41.50
CA MET A 36 37.53 11.64 41.02
C MET A 36 37.89 11.07 39.65
N VAL A 37 38.24 9.78 39.62
CA VAL A 37 38.37 9.00 38.40
C VAL A 37 36.96 8.78 37.86
N PRO A 38 36.69 8.97 36.56
CA PRO A 38 35.40 8.60 35.98
C PRO A 38 35.19 7.11 36.22
N THR A 39 34.05 6.76 36.82
CA THR A 39 33.65 5.36 36.99
C THR A 39 33.67 4.68 35.63
N PRO A 40 34.27 3.49 35.47
CA PRO A 40 34.19 2.77 34.20
C PRO A 40 32.72 2.54 33.88
N GLN A 41 32.26 3.05 32.72
CA GLN A 41 30.93 2.76 32.21
C GLN A 41 30.77 1.24 32.19
N GLN A 42 29.81 0.73 32.97
CA GLN A 42 29.43 -0.68 32.89
C GLN A 42 29.09 -0.99 31.43
N PRO A 43 29.53 -2.13 30.87
CA PRO A 43 29.12 -2.54 29.54
C PRO A 43 27.59 -2.58 29.51
N VAL A 44 26.98 -1.74 28.68
CA VAL A 44 25.54 -1.74 28.43
C VAL A 44 25.20 -3.10 27.86
N ILE A 45 24.59 -3.98 28.66
CA ILE A 45 24.08 -5.26 28.17
C ILE A 45 22.99 -4.91 27.13
N PRO A 46 23.10 -5.36 25.87
CA PRO A 46 22.09 -5.07 24.87
C PRO A 46 20.72 -5.61 25.32
N SER A 47 19.68 -4.77 25.26
CA SER A 47 18.31 -5.18 25.59
C SER A 47 17.87 -6.37 24.74
N GLN A 48 17.60 -7.53 25.34
CA GLN A 48 17.14 -8.68 24.58
C GLN A 48 15.67 -8.51 24.17
N PHE A 49 15.41 -8.56 22.86
CA PHE A 49 14.07 -8.55 22.29
C PHE A 49 13.70 -9.92 21.74
N PHE A 50 12.42 -10.26 21.81
CA PHE A 50 11.90 -11.54 21.37
C PHE A 50 10.70 -11.37 20.44
N THR A 51 10.71 -12.17 19.39
CA THR A 51 9.55 -12.36 18.52
C THR A 51 8.73 -13.52 19.08
N TYR A 52 9.23 -14.73 18.87
CA TYR A 52 8.77 -16.01 19.42
C TYR A 52 9.73 -16.52 20.49
N GLU A 53 9.34 -17.60 21.19
CA GLU A 53 10.28 -18.33 22.04
C GLU A 53 11.48 -18.85 21.21
N PRO A 54 12.73 -18.77 21.72
CA PRO A 54 13.93 -19.16 20.97
C PRO A 54 13.88 -20.57 20.37
N ASN A 55 13.26 -21.51 21.08
CA ASN A 55 13.12 -22.91 20.64
C ASN A 55 12.12 -23.06 19.47
N VAL A 56 11.17 -22.14 19.36
CA VAL A 56 10.12 -22.13 18.32
C VAL A 56 10.58 -21.35 17.08
N LEU A 57 11.40 -20.31 17.27
CA LEU A 57 11.84 -19.40 16.21
C LEU A 57 12.46 -20.13 14.99
N MET A 58 13.20 -21.22 15.21
CA MET A 58 13.82 -22.02 14.14
C MET A 58 12.83 -22.89 13.36
N SER A 59 11.60 -23.05 13.85
CA SER A 59 10.56 -23.90 13.25
C SER A 59 9.46 -23.11 12.56
N VAL A 60 9.53 -21.77 12.57
CA VAL A 60 8.48 -20.93 11.99
C VAL A 60 8.54 -20.94 10.47
N HIS A 61 7.55 -21.56 9.85
CA HIS A 61 7.42 -21.58 8.40
C HIS A 61 7.02 -20.19 7.89
N PRO A 62 7.66 -19.62 6.84
CA PRO A 62 7.36 -18.28 6.34
C PRO A 62 5.89 -18.07 5.96
N GLY A 63 5.24 -19.14 5.50
CA GLY A 63 3.82 -19.13 5.14
C GLY A 63 2.83 -19.02 6.31
N ILE A 64 3.29 -19.08 7.58
CA ILE A 64 2.48 -18.85 8.79
C ILE A 64 3.24 -17.96 9.78
N CYS A 65 3.88 -16.90 9.28
CA CYS A 65 4.78 -16.05 10.07
C CYS A 65 4.10 -15.30 11.24
N LEU A 66 2.76 -15.28 11.29
CA LEU A 66 1.94 -14.71 12.37
C LEU A 66 1.31 -15.78 13.27
N ALA A 67 1.82 -17.01 13.28
CA ALA A 67 1.29 -18.08 14.10
C ALA A 67 1.17 -17.68 15.58
N GLY A 68 0.00 -17.89 16.18
CA GLY A 68 -0.30 -17.48 17.56
C GLY A 68 -0.47 -15.97 17.78
N CYS A 69 -0.32 -15.14 16.73
CA CYS A 69 -0.64 -13.72 16.83
C CYS A 69 -2.14 -13.49 16.72
N VAL A 70 -2.70 -12.82 17.72
CA VAL A 70 -4.06 -12.28 17.69
C VAL A 70 -3.94 -10.76 17.68
N LEU A 71 -4.20 -10.18 16.51
CA LEU A 71 -4.15 -8.74 16.29
C LEU A 71 -5.51 -8.12 16.64
N HIS A 72 -5.51 -6.87 17.08
CA HIS A 72 -6.74 -6.16 17.42
C HIS A 72 -6.74 -4.74 16.87
N MET A 73 -7.90 -4.29 16.39
CA MET A 73 -8.15 -2.92 15.94
C MET A 73 -9.44 -2.37 16.56
N PHE A 74 -9.36 -1.19 17.16
CA PHE A 74 -10.52 -0.57 17.82
C PHE A 74 -11.42 0.21 16.86
N ASP A 75 -10.84 0.89 15.88
CA ASP A 75 -11.53 1.85 15.01
C ASP A 75 -11.15 1.57 13.55
N MET A 76 -12.10 1.02 12.78
CA MET A 76 -11.88 0.52 11.42
C MET A 76 -12.12 1.61 10.39
N ASP A 77 -13.19 2.37 10.57
CA ASP A 77 -13.63 3.41 9.64
C ASP A 77 -12.64 4.57 9.58
N ARG A 78 -11.86 4.78 10.65
CA ARG A 78 -10.81 5.79 10.68
C ARG A 78 -9.51 5.35 10.01
N MET A 79 -9.20 4.05 10.02
CA MET A 79 -7.95 3.52 9.44
C MET A 79 -8.05 3.24 7.94
N PHE A 80 -9.24 2.92 7.44
CA PHE A 80 -9.43 2.52 6.04
C PHE A 80 -10.31 3.53 5.31
N THR A 81 -9.79 4.04 4.20
CA THR A 81 -10.55 4.93 3.30
C THR A 81 -11.26 4.13 2.21
N ASP A 82 -10.67 3.03 1.74
CA ASP A 82 -11.30 2.09 0.82
C ASP A 82 -11.97 0.93 1.60
N LYS A 83 -13.20 0.61 1.21
CA LYS A 83 -13.99 -0.49 1.80
C LYS A 83 -13.34 -1.86 1.58
N LEU A 84 -12.51 -2.01 0.55
CA LEU A 84 -11.81 -3.26 0.26
C LEU A 84 -10.54 -3.48 1.09
N ASP A 85 -9.97 -2.43 1.67
CA ASP A 85 -8.72 -2.53 2.43
C ASP A 85 -8.86 -3.44 3.65
N LEU A 86 -9.98 -3.31 4.38
CA LEU A 86 -10.25 -4.12 5.56
C LEU A 86 -10.36 -5.63 5.22
N PRO A 87 -11.24 -6.07 4.30
CA PRO A 87 -11.27 -7.46 3.87
C PRO A 87 -9.89 -7.99 3.43
N ASN A 88 -9.13 -7.18 2.68
CA ASN A 88 -7.80 -7.56 2.21
C ASN A 88 -6.80 -7.76 3.35
N ILE A 89 -6.79 -6.88 4.37
CA ILE A 89 -5.88 -7.06 5.50
C ILE A 89 -6.28 -8.25 6.37
N VAL A 90 -7.57 -8.47 6.61
CA VAL A 90 -8.07 -9.65 7.36
C VAL A 90 -7.63 -10.92 6.64
N LEU A 91 -7.80 -10.94 5.32
CA LEU A 91 -7.37 -12.05 4.48
C LEU A 91 -5.87 -12.27 4.58
N ALA A 92 -5.06 -11.21 4.44
CA ALA A 92 -3.61 -11.30 4.48
C ALA A 92 -3.08 -11.82 5.83
N ILE A 93 -3.66 -11.36 6.95
CA ILE A 93 -3.33 -11.83 8.30
C ILE A 93 -3.61 -13.33 8.43
N ARG A 94 -4.82 -13.76 8.04
CA ARG A 94 -5.24 -15.17 8.14
C ARG A 94 -4.45 -16.10 7.22
N MET A 95 -4.11 -15.63 6.02
CA MET A 95 -3.22 -16.35 5.09
C MET A 95 -1.81 -16.59 5.63
N HIS A 96 -1.39 -15.78 6.60
CA HIS A 96 -0.11 -15.92 7.30
C HIS A 96 -0.27 -16.49 8.71
N GLY A 97 -1.41 -17.13 9.00
CA GLY A 97 -1.65 -17.88 10.23
C GLY A 97 -2.00 -17.05 11.46
N GLY A 98 -2.23 -15.74 11.30
CA GLY A 98 -2.70 -14.87 12.37
C GLY A 98 -4.23 -14.83 12.47
N ASP A 99 -4.73 -14.25 13.55
CA ASP A 99 -6.14 -13.88 13.73
C ASP A 99 -6.27 -12.37 13.96
N ILE A 100 -7.45 -11.80 13.67
CA ILE A 100 -7.72 -10.38 13.90
C ILE A 100 -9.12 -10.16 14.45
N GLU A 101 -9.22 -9.27 15.43
CA GLU A 101 -10.47 -8.90 16.11
C GLU A 101 -10.72 -7.39 16.11
N PHE A 102 -11.99 -7.03 16.27
CA PHE A 102 -12.45 -5.65 16.11
C PHE A 102 -13.31 -5.17 17.27
N GLY A 103 -13.10 -3.91 17.65
CA GLY A 103 -13.97 -3.16 18.55
C GLY A 103 -13.79 -3.44 20.03
N ALA A 104 -14.24 -2.49 20.85
CA ALA A 104 -14.00 -2.48 22.30
C ALA A 104 -14.59 -3.71 23.03
N LYS A 105 -15.71 -4.26 22.56
CA LYS A 105 -16.34 -5.44 23.17
C LYS A 105 -15.45 -6.68 23.04
N ALA A 106 -14.95 -6.97 21.83
CA ALA A 106 -14.07 -8.11 21.59
C ALA A 106 -12.77 -7.97 22.39
N TYR A 107 -12.23 -6.75 22.51
CA TYR A 107 -11.07 -6.50 23.36
C TYR A 107 -11.35 -6.86 24.83
N ALA A 108 -12.47 -6.41 25.40
CA ALA A 108 -12.80 -6.67 26.80
C ALA A 108 -13.01 -8.17 27.09
N GLU A 109 -13.63 -8.91 26.16
CA GLU A 109 -13.93 -10.34 26.32
C GLU A 109 -12.71 -11.23 26.11
N ARG A 110 -11.80 -10.84 25.20
CA ARG A 110 -10.65 -11.65 24.77
C ARG A 110 -9.29 -11.00 25.02
N ALA A 111 -9.20 -10.03 25.93
CA ALA A 111 -7.97 -9.32 26.27
C ALA A 111 -6.78 -10.26 26.51
N GLY A 112 -6.98 -11.40 27.17
CA GLY A 112 -5.93 -12.38 27.44
C GLY A 112 -5.28 -13.00 26.19
N ALA A 113 -6.05 -13.17 25.11
CA ALA A 113 -5.58 -13.78 23.87
C ALA A 113 -4.89 -12.78 22.92
N ILE A 114 -5.24 -11.49 23.02
CA ILE A 114 -4.72 -10.44 22.14
C ILE A 114 -3.22 -10.24 22.42
N THR A 115 -2.40 -10.32 21.36
CA THR A 115 -0.94 -10.15 21.45
C THR A 115 -0.48 -8.79 20.93
N HIS A 116 -1.11 -8.30 19.86
CA HIS A 116 -0.77 -7.03 19.22
C HIS A 116 -2.02 -6.16 19.07
N VAL A 117 -1.84 -4.85 19.21
CA VAL A 117 -2.88 -3.86 18.93
C VAL A 117 -2.35 -2.90 17.87
N ILE A 118 -3.06 -2.81 16.75
CA ILE A 118 -2.72 -1.89 15.68
C ILE A 118 -3.34 -0.52 16.00
N VAL A 119 -2.48 0.49 16.19
CA VAL A 119 -2.89 1.87 16.50
C VAL A 119 -2.01 2.88 15.78
N GLU A 120 -2.58 4.00 15.38
CA GLU A 120 -1.82 5.11 14.75
C GLU A 120 -1.14 6.03 15.78
N SER A 121 -1.70 6.10 16.99
CA SER A 121 -1.26 7.03 18.02
C SER A 121 -1.36 6.46 19.43
N ILE A 122 -0.29 6.67 20.20
CA ILE A 122 -0.23 6.31 21.62
C ILE A 122 -1.11 7.19 22.50
N ARG A 123 -1.60 8.33 21.99
CA ARG A 123 -2.41 9.28 22.78
C ARG A 123 -3.89 8.91 22.86
N THR A 124 -4.33 7.86 22.19
CA THR A 124 -5.72 7.39 22.24
C THR A 124 -6.00 6.64 23.54
N GLN A 125 -7.24 6.68 24.04
CA GLN A 125 -7.63 5.93 25.25
C GLN A 125 -7.37 4.43 25.10
N HIS A 126 -7.64 3.88 23.92
CA HIS A 126 -7.40 2.48 23.59
C HIS A 126 -5.92 2.10 23.61
N ALA A 127 -5.02 2.96 23.13
CA ALA A 127 -3.58 2.72 23.22
C ALA A 127 -3.09 2.68 24.67
N HIS A 128 -3.57 3.58 25.53
CA HIS A 128 -3.21 3.56 26.95
C HIS A 128 -3.70 2.29 27.67
N LEU A 129 -4.91 1.82 27.36
CA LEU A 129 -5.45 0.55 27.86
C LEU A 129 -4.56 -0.63 27.43
N ALA A 130 -4.26 -0.72 26.15
CA ALA A 130 -3.41 -1.77 25.59
C ALA A 130 -1.99 -1.77 26.18
N LEU A 131 -1.41 -0.59 26.43
CA LEU A 131 -0.11 -0.48 27.12
C LEU A 131 -0.18 -0.99 28.56
N LYS A 132 -1.24 -0.64 29.30
CA LYS A 132 -1.46 -1.13 30.67
C LYS A 132 -1.57 -2.66 30.71
N ASP A 133 -2.23 -3.24 29.71
CA ASP A 133 -2.37 -4.69 29.54
C ASP A 133 -1.12 -5.35 28.93
N ARG A 134 -0.02 -4.59 28.78
CA ARG A 134 1.27 -5.04 28.23
C ARG A 134 1.19 -5.63 26.82
N LYS A 135 0.29 -5.08 25.99
CA LYS A 135 0.17 -5.48 24.58
C LYS A 135 1.24 -4.84 23.72
N ARG A 136 1.59 -5.49 22.61
CA ARG A 136 2.50 -4.93 21.61
C ARG A 136 1.74 -3.93 20.74
N LEU A 137 2.01 -2.65 20.91
CA LEU A 137 1.44 -1.59 20.07
C LEU A 137 2.28 -1.42 18.81
N VAL A 138 1.66 -1.56 17.66
CA VAL A 138 2.29 -1.48 16.34
C VAL A 138 1.40 -0.69 15.38
N THR A 139 1.97 -0.23 14.26
CA THR A 139 1.21 0.44 13.20
C THR A 139 0.84 -0.53 12.08
N MET A 140 -0.01 -0.08 11.16
CA MET A 140 -0.26 -0.77 9.90
C MET A 140 1.02 -1.00 9.09
N GLN A 141 1.96 -0.05 9.12
CA GLN A 141 3.24 -0.19 8.39
C GLN A 141 4.06 -1.39 8.90
N TRP A 142 4.08 -1.64 10.22
CA TRP A 142 4.75 -2.82 10.77
C TRP A 142 4.14 -4.12 10.22
N LEU A 143 2.81 -4.20 10.19
CA LEU A 143 2.11 -5.38 9.69
C LEU A 143 2.40 -5.62 8.20
N VAL A 144 2.35 -4.56 7.38
CA VAL A 144 2.67 -4.65 5.95
C VAL A 144 4.10 -5.17 5.75
N ASP A 145 5.09 -4.61 6.45
CA ASP A 145 6.49 -5.04 6.34
C ASP A 145 6.67 -6.51 6.81
N VAL A 146 6.00 -6.93 7.88
CA VAL A 146 6.03 -8.33 8.38
C VAL A 146 5.42 -9.32 7.38
N LEU A 147 4.29 -8.96 6.77
CA LEU A 147 3.63 -9.79 5.76
C LEU A 147 4.46 -9.89 4.49
N MET A 148 5.03 -8.77 4.02
CA MET A 148 5.92 -8.75 2.85
C MET A 148 7.19 -9.56 3.07
N LYS A 149 7.82 -9.43 4.25
CA LYS A 149 9.01 -10.20 4.63
C LYS A 149 8.69 -11.66 4.96
N LYS A 150 7.41 -11.98 5.22
CA LYS A 150 6.95 -13.28 5.72
C LYS A 150 7.67 -13.69 7.01
N GLN A 151 7.93 -12.73 7.88
CA GLN A 151 8.64 -12.92 9.14
C GLN A 151 8.17 -11.91 10.18
N MET A 152 7.71 -12.39 11.35
CA MET A 152 7.41 -11.50 12.49
C MET A 152 8.72 -11.03 13.12
N ASP A 153 8.95 -9.72 13.06
CA ASP A 153 10.13 -9.06 13.62
C ASP A 153 9.73 -7.94 14.60
N VAL A 154 10.60 -7.68 15.58
CA VAL A 154 10.47 -6.55 16.50
C VAL A 154 10.58 -5.25 15.70
N PRO A 155 9.76 -4.21 15.94
CA PRO A 155 9.81 -2.94 15.23
C PRO A 155 11.24 -2.44 14.95
N TRP A 156 11.56 -2.22 13.67
CA TRP A 156 12.91 -1.86 13.21
C TRP A 156 12.95 -0.55 12.41
N ARG A 157 11.80 0.10 12.22
CA ARG A 157 11.63 1.42 11.61
C ARG A 157 10.79 2.31 12.52
N HIS A 158 10.98 3.62 12.45
CA HIS A 158 10.13 4.59 13.18
C HIS A 158 8.64 4.39 12.86
N ALA A 159 8.33 4.19 11.57
CA ALA A 159 6.97 3.98 11.09
C ALA A 159 6.28 2.75 11.69
N HIS A 160 7.00 1.79 12.28
CA HIS A 160 6.43 0.58 12.89
C HIS A 160 5.83 0.86 14.28
N LEU A 161 6.27 1.95 14.91
CA LEU A 161 5.81 2.38 16.21
C LEU A 161 4.75 3.48 16.05
N PRO A 162 3.67 3.44 16.84
CA PRO A 162 2.64 4.47 16.77
C PRO A 162 3.17 5.85 17.11
N SER A 163 2.60 6.86 16.49
CA SER A 163 3.00 8.26 16.68
C SER A 163 2.48 8.84 17.99
N VAL A 164 2.89 10.07 18.29
CA VAL A 164 2.37 10.88 19.41
C VAL A 164 1.29 11.87 19.00
N PHE A 165 0.86 11.86 17.75
CA PHE A 165 -0.04 12.87 17.18
C PHE A 165 -1.50 12.45 17.32
N VAL A 166 -2.40 13.43 17.43
CA VAL A 166 -3.85 13.20 17.43
C VAL A 166 -4.49 14.10 16.39
N ASP A 167 -5.72 13.79 15.99
CA ASP A 167 -6.45 14.62 15.04
C ASP A 167 -6.62 16.04 15.59
N GLY A 168 -6.47 17.03 14.71
CA GLY A 168 -6.41 18.45 15.06
C GLY A 168 -5.05 18.96 15.53
N CYS A 169 -4.11 18.08 15.92
CA CYS A 169 -2.79 18.45 16.44
C CYS A 169 -1.65 17.78 15.66
N ARG A 170 -1.68 17.89 14.33
CA ARG A 170 -0.66 17.34 13.42
C ARG A 170 0.34 18.44 12.98
N PRO A 171 1.65 18.29 13.25
CA PRO A 171 2.62 19.40 13.14
C PRO A 171 2.89 19.86 11.71
N LEU A 172 2.68 19.00 10.72
CA LEU A 172 2.94 19.28 9.31
C LEU A 172 1.64 19.40 8.48
N LEU A 173 0.51 19.68 9.15
CA LEU A 173 -0.78 19.81 8.50
C LEU A 173 -0.73 20.80 7.31
N GLY A 174 -1.14 20.33 6.13
CA GLY A 174 -1.20 21.14 4.90
C GLY A 174 0.16 21.41 4.23
N LYS A 175 1.24 20.79 4.70
CA LYS A 175 2.56 20.83 4.05
C LYS A 175 2.65 19.80 2.93
N LEU A 176 3.31 20.14 1.83
CA LEU A 176 3.62 19.23 0.73
C LEU A 176 5.10 18.83 0.77
N ILE A 177 5.39 17.53 0.87
CA ILE A 177 6.75 17.01 1.03
C ILE A 177 7.06 16.03 -0.09
N SER A 178 8.25 16.15 -0.69
CA SER A 178 8.78 15.19 -1.67
C SER A 178 10.01 14.47 -1.11
N PHE A 179 10.31 13.29 -1.64
CA PHE A 179 11.49 12.50 -1.31
C PHE A 179 12.45 12.38 -2.52
N SER A 180 13.73 12.15 -2.25
CA SER A 180 14.77 11.89 -3.27
C SER A 180 15.84 10.90 -2.78
N GLY A 181 16.16 9.90 -3.62
CA GLY A 181 17.24 8.94 -3.35
C GLY A 181 16.89 7.78 -2.41
N PHE A 182 15.61 7.52 -2.17
CA PHE A 182 15.12 6.42 -1.32
C PHE A 182 14.46 5.32 -2.16
N ASP A 183 14.63 4.06 -1.77
CA ASP A 183 13.97 2.93 -2.44
C ASP A 183 12.45 2.90 -2.16
N GLU A 184 11.73 1.97 -2.77
CA GLU A 184 10.27 1.89 -2.62
C GLU A 184 9.81 1.56 -1.19
N SER A 185 10.52 0.66 -0.50
CA SER A 185 10.21 0.27 0.88
C SER A 185 10.51 1.42 1.85
N GLU A 186 11.65 2.09 1.69
CA GLU A 186 12.01 3.29 2.44
C GLU A 186 10.95 4.40 2.22
N ARG A 187 10.55 4.64 0.97
CA ARG A 187 9.54 5.64 0.63
C ARG A 187 8.17 5.33 1.24
N ALA A 188 7.75 4.07 1.29
CA ALA A 188 6.49 3.68 1.91
C ALA A 188 6.47 4.01 3.41
N ALA A 189 7.53 3.65 4.14
CA ALA A 189 7.66 3.98 5.56
C ALA A 189 7.72 5.50 5.81
N MET A 190 8.47 6.23 4.97
CA MET A 190 8.56 7.69 5.07
C MET A 190 7.22 8.37 4.75
N LYS A 191 6.49 7.87 3.74
CA LYS A 191 5.16 8.36 3.35
C LYS A 191 4.20 8.22 4.52
N PHE A 192 4.16 7.04 5.15
CA PHE A 192 3.38 6.80 6.36
C PHE A 192 3.68 7.83 7.46
N MET A 193 4.96 8.10 7.73
CA MET A 193 5.37 9.07 8.77
C MET A 193 4.92 10.50 8.46
N VAL A 194 5.10 10.99 7.23
CA VAL A 194 4.71 12.36 6.87
C VAL A 194 3.18 12.55 6.87
N GLU A 195 2.43 11.55 6.41
CA GLU A 195 0.96 11.57 6.41
C GLU A 195 0.38 11.50 7.82
N THR A 196 1.00 10.71 8.70
CA THR A 196 0.67 10.67 10.13
C THR A 196 0.87 12.05 10.79
N MET A 197 1.88 12.80 10.35
CA MET A 197 2.13 14.19 10.79
C MET A 197 1.28 15.25 10.05
N GLY A 198 0.38 14.84 9.16
CA GLY A 198 -0.58 15.70 8.46
C GLY A 198 -0.06 16.35 7.17
N ALA A 199 1.18 16.07 6.77
CA ALA A 199 1.69 16.47 5.47
C ALA A 199 1.14 15.55 4.37
N LYS A 200 1.20 16.01 3.12
CA LYS A 200 0.94 15.18 1.95
C LYS A 200 2.23 14.91 1.21
N PHE A 201 2.43 13.66 0.82
CA PHE A 201 3.54 13.26 -0.03
C PHE A 201 3.23 13.57 -1.50
N THR A 202 4.19 14.15 -2.21
CA THR A 202 4.16 14.27 -3.67
C THR A 202 5.33 13.49 -4.29
N PRO A 203 5.09 12.64 -5.31
CA PRO A 203 6.15 11.91 -5.99
C PRO A 203 7.04 12.84 -6.83
N TYR A 204 6.55 14.01 -7.20
CA TYR A 204 7.29 15.08 -7.89
C TYR A 204 7.67 16.21 -6.93
N LEU A 205 8.61 17.06 -7.36
CA LEU A 205 8.93 18.32 -6.70
C LEU A 205 8.37 19.49 -7.52
N SER A 206 7.73 20.44 -6.85
CA SER A 206 7.19 21.67 -7.43
C SER A 206 7.48 22.87 -6.52
N ARG A 207 7.31 24.10 -7.02
CA ARG A 207 7.41 25.33 -6.20
C ARG A 207 6.40 25.42 -5.06
N HIS A 208 5.37 24.56 -5.06
CA HIS A 208 4.40 24.50 -3.97
C HIS A 208 4.80 23.54 -2.85
N ASN A 209 5.86 22.75 -3.06
CA ASN A 209 6.42 21.91 -2.01
C ASN A 209 7.07 22.76 -0.93
N ASN A 210 6.89 22.32 0.31
CA ASN A 210 7.40 23.01 1.48
C ASN A 210 8.74 22.46 1.97
N LEU A 211 9.08 21.22 1.58
CA LEU A 211 10.28 20.53 2.03
C LEU A 211 10.65 19.41 1.05
N LEU A 212 11.94 19.20 0.84
CA LEU A 212 12.49 18.01 0.19
C LEU A 212 13.31 17.21 1.20
N ILE A 213 13.01 15.91 1.34
CA ILE A 213 13.86 14.99 2.10
C ILE A 213 14.72 14.21 1.11
N ALA A 214 16.04 14.27 1.26
CA ALA A 214 16.97 13.65 0.32
C ALA A 214 18.06 12.82 1.02
N LYS A 215 18.49 11.73 0.36
CA LYS A 215 19.58 10.86 0.84
C LYS A 215 20.96 11.37 0.44
N SER A 216 21.06 12.08 -0.68
CA SER A 216 22.33 12.53 -1.25
C SER A 216 22.17 13.87 -1.99
N ALA A 217 23.25 14.64 -2.06
CA ALA A 217 23.33 15.86 -2.86
C ALA A 217 23.59 15.54 -4.34
N GLY A 218 23.50 16.55 -5.22
CA GLY A 218 23.85 16.41 -6.65
C GLY A 218 22.83 15.63 -7.48
N VAL A 219 21.60 15.53 -7.01
CA VAL A 219 20.47 14.97 -7.78
C VAL A 219 19.55 16.10 -8.23
N GLU A 220 18.93 15.94 -9.40
CA GLU A 220 18.12 16.98 -10.05
C GLU A 220 17.08 17.63 -9.10
N LYS A 221 16.35 16.82 -8.32
CA LYS A 221 15.38 17.35 -7.34
C LYS A 221 16.03 18.26 -6.29
N VAL A 222 17.25 17.95 -5.83
CA VAL A 222 17.95 18.77 -4.83
C VAL A 222 18.44 20.09 -5.44
N GLU A 223 18.92 20.05 -6.67
CA GLU A 223 19.31 21.26 -7.42
C GLU A 223 18.10 22.15 -7.65
N LYS A 224 16.98 21.58 -8.11
CA LYS A 224 15.72 22.31 -8.29
C LYS A 224 15.13 22.83 -6.98
N ALA A 225 15.23 22.08 -5.89
CA ALA A 225 14.81 22.57 -4.58
C ALA A 225 15.59 23.82 -4.18
N ARG A 226 16.92 23.83 -4.37
CA ARG A 226 17.76 25.00 -4.10
C ARG A 226 17.42 26.19 -5.01
N GLU A 227 17.22 25.95 -6.31
CA GLU A 227 16.78 26.99 -7.25
C GLU A 227 15.43 27.62 -6.85
N TRP A 228 14.54 26.84 -6.24
CA TRP A 228 13.20 27.27 -5.85
C TRP A 228 13.10 27.70 -4.38
N ASP A 229 14.23 27.81 -3.67
CA ASP A 229 14.29 28.15 -2.25
C ASP A 229 13.44 27.21 -1.37
N ILE A 230 13.40 25.93 -1.73
CA ILE A 230 12.75 24.87 -0.96
C ILE A 230 13.82 24.23 -0.06
N PRO A 231 13.61 24.20 1.27
CA PRO A 231 14.57 23.60 2.17
C PRO A 231 14.78 22.10 1.89
N VAL A 232 16.03 21.65 2.02
CA VAL A 232 16.44 20.27 1.79
C VAL A 232 17.04 19.68 3.07
N VAL A 233 16.48 18.57 3.54
CA VAL A 233 16.93 17.89 4.76
C VAL A 233 17.19 16.40 4.54
N ASN A 234 17.95 15.78 5.43
CA ASN A 234 18.17 14.35 5.50
C ASN A 234 17.01 13.64 6.25
N TYR A 235 17.03 12.30 6.27
CA TYR A 235 15.98 11.49 6.91
C TYR A 235 15.88 11.72 8.43
N GLN A 236 16.97 12.07 9.12
CA GLN A 236 16.96 12.27 10.57
C GLN A 236 15.96 13.36 10.99
N TRP A 237 15.78 14.40 10.17
CA TRP A 237 14.78 15.44 10.42
C TRP A 237 13.36 14.85 10.53
N LEU A 238 13.02 13.91 9.65
CA LEU A 238 11.72 13.23 9.65
C LEU A 238 11.59 12.28 10.85
N ALA A 239 12.64 11.50 11.11
CA ALA A 239 12.70 10.59 12.26
C ALA A 239 12.46 11.32 13.59
N ASP A 240 13.18 12.42 13.83
CA ASP A 240 13.11 13.16 15.09
C ASP A 240 11.76 13.90 15.24
N ASN A 241 11.24 14.50 14.16
CA ASN A 241 9.87 15.06 14.16
C ASN A 241 8.84 14.00 14.52
N TYR A 242 8.89 12.83 13.87
CA TYR A 242 7.93 11.74 14.10
C TYR A 242 8.02 11.20 15.53
N ALA A 243 9.22 11.14 16.10
CA ALA A 243 9.46 10.79 17.50
C ALA A 243 8.96 11.86 18.51
N GLY A 244 8.34 12.94 18.04
CA GLY A 244 7.75 13.99 18.86
C GLY A 244 8.70 15.11 19.25
N GLN A 245 9.92 15.14 18.70
CA GLN A 245 10.86 16.24 18.94
C GLN A 245 10.46 17.44 18.06
N ARG A 246 10.59 18.66 18.61
CA ARG A 246 10.45 19.87 17.81
C ARG A 246 11.80 20.20 17.22
N VAL A 247 11.93 20.08 15.90
CA VAL A 247 13.20 20.31 15.21
C VAL A 247 13.05 21.36 14.12
N GLU A 248 14.05 22.23 14.02
CA GLU A 248 14.09 23.29 13.02
C GLU A 248 14.77 22.78 11.75
N VAL A 249 14.30 23.25 10.60
CA VAL A 249 14.78 22.84 9.28
C VAL A 249 16.21 23.32 9.02
N ASP A 250 16.58 24.48 9.56
CA ASP A 250 17.89 25.12 9.34
C ASP A 250 19.01 24.53 10.20
N ASN A 251 18.69 23.59 11.11
CA ASN A 251 19.68 22.98 11.97
C ASN A 251 20.68 22.16 11.13
N GLN A 252 21.98 22.44 11.34
CA GLN A 252 23.08 21.83 10.61
C GLN A 252 23.01 20.29 10.60
N ARG A 253 22.54 19.66 11.69
CA ARG A 253 22.41 18.18 11.81
C ARG A 253 21.55 17.56 10.71
N TYR A 254 20.59 18.30 10.20
CA TYR A 254 19.63 17.81 9.20
C TYR A 254 20.04 18.11 7.78
N GLN A 255 21.16 18.80 7.56
CA GLN A 255 21.65 19.11 6.23
C GLN A 255 22.23 17.86 5.55
N LEU A 256 22.25 17.85 4.22
CA LEU A 256 22.85 16.76 3.46
C LEU A 256 24.34 16.62 3.73
N GLY A 257 24.84 15.39 3.80
CA GLY A 257 26.24 15.07 4.09
C GLY A 257 26.57 14.95 5.58
N GLN A 258 25.64 15.27 6.48
CA GLN A 258 25.80 14.95 7.90
C GLN A 258 25.55 13.45 8.18
N PRO A 259 26.10 12.90 9.28
CA PRO A 259 25.77 11.56 9.74
C PRO A 259 24.26 11.41 9.95
N CYS A 260 23.67 10.44 9.28
CA CYS A 260 22.23 10.15 9.32
C CYS A 260 22.05 8.64 9.48
N GLU A 261 21.24 8.22 10.44
CA GLU A 261 20.82 6.83 10.51
C GLU A 261 20.00 6.46 9.28
N GLY A 262 20.03 5.18 8.89
CA GLY A 262 19.19 4.67 7.82
C GLY A 262 17.69 4.71 8.19
N VAL A 263 16.82 4.47 7.20
CA VAL A 263 15.36 4.42 7.44
C VAL A 263 14.95 3.25 8.37
N SER A 264 15.85 2.28 8.53
CA SER A 264 15.71 1.08 9.38
C SER A 264 16.78 1.06 10.48
N PRO A 265 16.68 1.91 11.52
CA PRO A 265 17.70 1.98 12.58
C PRO A 265 17.73 0.72 13.47
N GLY A 266 16.68 -0.11 13.44
CA GLY A 266 16.60 -1.34 14.24
C GLY A 266 16.05 -1.12 15.65
N PRO A 267 15.66 -2.20 16.35
CA PRO A 267 14.94 -2.10 17.63
C PRO A 267 15.78 -1.48 18.76
N TYR A 268 17.09 -1.74 18.78
CA TYR A 268 17.99 -1.17 19.79
C TYR A 268 18.12 0.35 19.67
N ALA A 269 18.33 0.85 18.45
CA ALA A 269 18.39 2.28 18.20
C ALA A 269 17.05 2.94 18.56
N LEU A 270 15.92 2.35 18.14
CA LEU A 270 14.59 2.84 18.49
C LEU A 270 14.35 2.92 20.00
N GLU A 271 14.78 1.92 20.78
CA GLU A 271 14.66 1.94 22.25
C GLU A 271 15.43 3.12 22.88
N MET A 272 16.54 3.53 22.27
CA MET A 272 17.41 4.61 22.77
C MET A 272 16.96 6.02 22.37
N ILE A 273 15.99 6.16 21.47
CA ILE A 273 15.53 7.49 20.99
C ILE A 273 14.86 8.29 22.11
N ASN A 274 13.87 7.70 22.79
CA ASN A 274 13.14 8.36 23.86
C ASN A 274 12.40 7.34 24.76
N ASP A 275 11.93 7.80 25.91
CA ASP A 275 11.20 6.95 26.86
C ASP A 275 9.91 6.37 26.29
N GLN A 276 9.24 7.05 25.35
CA GLN A 276 7.98 6.56 24.77
C GLN A 276 8.23 5.32 23.92
N PHE A 277 9.22 5.36 23.02
CA PHE A 277 9.62 4.21 22.20
C PHE A 277 10.14 3.07 23.07
N LYS A 278 10.90 3.41 24.12
CA LYS A 278 11.30 2.43 25.14
C LYS A 278 10.09 1.73 25.77
N GLN A 279 9.05 2.46 26.18
CA GLN A 279 7.82 1.87 26.72
C GLN A 279 7.10 0.99 25.70
N LEU A 280 6.99 1.43 24.43
CA LEU A 280 6.38 0.64 23.35
C LEU A 280 7.13 -0.69 23.12
N LEU A 281 8.44 -0.69 23.30
CA LEU A 281 9.31 -1.86 23.11
C LEU A 281 9.36 -2.79 24.34
N LEU A 282 8.82 -2.42 25.50
CA LEU A 282 8.83 -3.28 26.69
C LEU A 282 8.06 -4.59 26.49
N ALA A 283 6.94 -4.56 25.78
CA ALA A 283 6.14 -5.76 25.48
C ALA A 283 6.89 -6.76 24.57
N TRP A 284 7.96 -6.32 23.91
CA TRP A 284 8.84 -7.15 23.07
C TRP A 284 9.96 -7.81 23.86
N LYS A 285 10.10 -7.53 25.16
CA LYS A 285 11.02 -8.26 26.06
C LYS A 285 10.45 -9.60 26.52
N MET A 286 9.19 -9.88 26.19
CA MET A 286 8.54 -11.17 26.43
C MET A 286 8.26 -11.85 25.07
N PRO A 287 8.65 -13.13 24.89
CA PRO A 287 8.33 -13.86 23.67
C PRO A 287 6.84 -14.17 23.55
N VAL A 288 6.35 -14.30 22.32
CA VAL A 288 5.04 -14.95 22.09
C VAL A 288 5.23 -16.45 22.27
N ILE A 289 4.50 -17.01 23.24
CA ILE A 289 4.41 -18.44 23.49
C ILE A 289 3.34 -19.00 22.56
N VAL A 290 3.70 -19.98 21.74
CA VAL A 290 2.78 -20.61 20.80
C VAL A 290 2.64 -22.09 21.15
N SER A 291 1.47 -22.49 21.64
CA SER A 291 1.19 -23.89 21.92
C SER A 291 1.12 -24.70 20.61
N PRO A 292 1.35 -26.03 20.65
CA PRO A 292 1.13 -26.89 19.50
C PRO A 292 -0.28 -26.79 18.90
N GLU A 293 -1.31 -26.54 19.72
CA GLU A 293 -2.68 -26.34 19.21
C GLU A 293 -2.82 -25.00 18.48
N GLN A 294 -2.20 -23.93 18.97
CA GLN A 294 -2.18 -22.63 18.28
C GLN A 294 -1.42 -22.73 16.95
N TRP A 295 -0.35 -23.51 16.91
CA TRP A 295 0.40 -23.80 15.69
C TRP A 295 -0.48 -24.48 14.65
N ARG A 296 -1.17 -25.56 15.06
CA ARG A 296 -2.12 -26.28 14.20
C ARG A 296 -3.25 -25.37 13.72
N ARG A 297 -3.84 -24.58 14.62
CA ARG A 297 -4.90 -23.63 14.28
C ARG A 297 -4.44 -22.59 13.26
N SER A 298 -3.17 -22.16 13.30
CA SER A 298 -2.61 -21.22 12.33
C SER A 298 -2.56 -21.83 10.92
N PHE A 299 -2.19 -23.11 10.81
CA PHE A 299 -2.29 -23.85 9.56
C PHE A 299 -3.73 -24.08 9.11
N ASP A 300 -4.62 -24.47 10.01
CA ASP A 300 -6.04 -24.71 9.70
C ASP A 300 -6.70 -23.41 9.21
N THR A 301 -6.38 -22.27 9.83
CA THR A 301 -6.87 -20.94 9.43
C THR A 301 -6.41 -20.58 8.03
N LYS A 302 -5.11 -20.75 7.76
CA LYS A 302 -4.55 -20.56 6.42
C LYS A 302 -5.23 -21.49 5.41
N GLN A 303 -5.34 -22.79 5.72
CA GLN A 303 -5.91 -23.78 4.82
C GLN A 303 -7.38 -23.50 4.53
N ALA A 304 -8.17 -23.09 5.53
CA ALA A 304 -9.56 -22.70 5.36
C ALA A 304 -9.70 -21.53 4.39
N VAL A 305 -8.85 -20.51 4.55
CA VAL A 305 -8.81 -19.35 3.67
C VAL A 305 -8.33 -19.73 2.27
N GLU A 306 -7.29 -20.55 2.13
CA GLU A 306 -6.84 -21.08 0.84
C GLU A 306 -7.88 -21.98 0.15
N ASN A 307 -8.79 -22.59 0.89
CA ASN A 307 -9.87 -23.44 0.37
C ASN A 307 -11.12 -22.64 0.01
N ASP A 308 -11.21 -21.36 0.38
CA ASP A 308 -12.35 -20.51 0.07
C ASP A 308 -12.38 -20.17 -1.43
N GLU A 309 -13.39 -20.67 -2.13
CA GLU A 309 -13.53 -20.51 -3.58
C GLU A 309 -13.79 -19.06 -4.00
N GLY A 310 -14.46 -18.26 -3.16
CA GLY A 310 -14.72 -16.84 -3.44
C GLY A 310 -13.44 -16.00 -3.35
N VAL A 311 -12.50 -16.44 -2.51
CA VAL A 311 -11.23 -15.76 -2.30
C VAL A 311 -10.14 -16.24 -3.26
N PHE A 312 -10.01 -17.56 -3.47
CA PHE A 312 -8.98 -18.18 -4.33
C PHE A 312 -9.59 -19.03 -5.44
N PRO A 313 -10.25 -18.43 -6.44
CA PRO A 313 -10.91 -19.16 -7.52
C PRO A 313 -9.94 -20.01 -8.36
N ASN A 314 -8.65 -19.64 -8.38
CA ASN A 314 -7.60 -20.38 -9.08
C ASN A 314 -7.35 -21.79 -8.52
N LYS A 315 -7.69 -22.08 -7.27
CA LYS A 315 -7.45 -23.41 -6.68
C LYS A 315 -8.31 -24.49 -7.32
N LYS A 316 -9.56 -24.17 -7.64
CA LYS A 316 -10.49 -25.07 -8.33
C LYS A 316 -10.06 -25.37 -9.76
N LEU A 317 -9.33 -24.44 -10.40
CA LEU A 317 -8.72 -24.69 -11.71
C LEU A 317 -7.64 -25.79 -11.65
N ARG A 318 -6.89 -25.89 -10.54
CA ARG A 318 -5.85 -26.93 -10.37
C ARG A 318 -6.42 -28.32 -10.19
N ALA A 319 -7.64 -28.44 -9.67
CA ALA A 319 -8.30 -29.73 -9.45
C ALA A 319 -8.90 -30.37 -10.72
N GLN A 320 -8.64 -29.79 -11.89
CA GLN A 320 -9.27 -30.20 -13.15
C GLN A 320 -8.55 -31.37 -13.84
N SER A 321 -9.18 -31.85 -14.91
CA SER A 321 -8.61 -32.81 -15.86
C SER A 321 -7.18 -32.44 -16.25
N ALA A 322 -6.31 -33.46 -16.31
CA ALA A 322 -4.90 -33.29 -16.67
C ALA A 322 -4.76 -32.60 -18.03
N PRO A 323 -3.74 -31.74 -18.21
CA PRO A 323 -3.51 -31.09 -19.49
C PRO A 323 -3.13 -32.11 -20.57
N PRO A 324 -3.47 -31.84 -21.84
CA PRO A 324 -3.03 -32.67 -22.95
C PRO A 324 -1.52 -32.57 -23.14
N SER A 325 -0.89 -33.68 -23.52
CA SER A 325 0.52 -33.75 -23.89
C SER A 325 0.78 -33.03 -25.23
N GLU A 326 2.03 -32.60 -25.47
CA GLU A 326 2.41 -31.97 -26.75
C GLU A 326 2.15 -32.90 -27.95
N ALA A 327 2.26 -34.22 -27.77
CA ALA A 327 1.96 -35.20 -28.80
C ALA A 327 0.46 -35.22 -29.17
N GLU A 328 -0.43 -35.15 -28.17
CA GLU A 328 -1.88 -35.06 -28.38
C GLU A 328 -2.28 -33.75 -29.04
N ILE A 329 -1.65 -32.63 -28.66
CA ILE A 329 -1.86 -31.32 -29.28
C ILE A 329 -1.45 -31.37 -30.76
N ALA A 330 -0.27 -31.90 -31.07
CA ALA A 330 0.23 -32.02 -32.44
C ALA A 330 -0.66 -32.93 -33.30
N ALA A 331 -1.07 -34.08 -32.77
CA ALA A 331 -1.98 -34.99 -33.47
C ALA A 331 -3.31 -34.30 -33.81
N LYS A 332 -3.90 -33.58 -32.85
CA LYS A 332 -5.16 -32.85 -33.07
C LYS A 332 -5.02 -31.68 -34.05
N ALA A 333 -3.86 -31.01 -34.05
CA ALA A 333 -3.56 -29.96 -35.03
C ALA A 333 -3.48 -30.52 -36.47
N GLU A 334 -2.86 -31.69 -36.65
CA GLU A 334 -2.81 -32.36 -37.97
C GLU A 334 -4.19 -32.87 -38.42
N GLU A 335 -5.02 -33.39 -37.50
CA GLU A 335 -6.42 -33.73 -37.80
C GLU A 335 -7.20 -32.50 -38.33
N ARG A 336 -7.07 -31.35 -37.67
CA ARG A 336 -7.74 -30.11 -38.10
C ARG A 336 -7.26 -29.62 -39.47
N LYS A 337 -5.96 -29.76 -39.78
CA LYS A 337 -5.43 -29.42 -41.12
C LYS A 337 -6.06 -30.27 -42.21
N LYS A 338 -6.33 -31.56 -41.92
CA LYS A 338 -6.98 -32.49 -42.87
C LYS A 338 -8.46 -32.19 -43.06
N ASP A 339 -9.15 -31.77 -41.99
CA ASP A 339 -10.58 -31.47 -42.04
C ASP A 339 -10.94 -30.22 -42.84
N GLY A 340 -9.97 -29.34 -43.15
CA GLY A 340 -10.14 -28.19 -44.05
C GLY A 340 -11.17 -27.14 -43.62
N ARG A 341 -11.76 -27.27 -42.43
CA ARG A 341 -12.75 -26.34 -41.89
C ARG A 341 -12.05 -25.12 -41.31
N ASP A 342 -12.40 -23.95 -41.82
CA ASP A 342 -12.01 -22.66 -41.27
C ASP A 342 -12.70 -22.49 -39.90
N HIS A 343 -11.96 -22.72 -38.83
CA HIS A 343 -12.46 -22.50 -37.47
C HIS A 343 -12.10 -21.08 -37.04
N PRO A 344 -12.98 -20.37 -36.30
CA PRO A 344 -12.64 -19.07 -35.75
C PRO A 344 -11.37 -19.20 -34.89
N ALA A 345 -10.34 -18.43 -35.25
CA ALA A 345 -9.08 -18.42 -34.55
C ALA A 345 -9.25 -17.72 -33.19
N TYR A 346 -9.59 -18.50 -32.16
CA TYR A 346 -9.69 -17.97 -30.80
C TYR A 346 -8.31 -17.59 -30.26
N VAL A 347 -8.10 -16.29 -30.10
CA VAL A 347 -6.93 -15.70 -29.46
C VAL A 347 -7.34 -15.29 -28.04
N VAL A 348 -6.63 -15.78 -27.02
CA VAL A 348 -6.99 -15.60 -25.61
C VAL A 348 -5.91 -14.84 -24.86
N ALA A 349 -6.32 -13.80 -24.14
CA ALA A 349 -5.51 -13.20 -23.08
C ALA A 349 -6.04 -13.65 -21.71
N PHE A 350 -5.15 -13.81 -20.73
CA PHE A 350 -5.52 -14.19 -19.36
C PHE A 350 -5.44 -12.99 -18.40
N CYS A 351 -6.36 -12.90 -17.45
CA CYS A 351 -6.36 -11.88 -16.40
C CYS A 351 -6.67 -12.52 -15.04
N GLY A 352 -5.81 -12.31 -14.04
CA GLY A 352 -6.02 -12.84 -12.68
C GLY A 352 -5.84 -14.35 -12.55
N ILE A 353 -5.21 -15.00 -13.53
CA ILE A 353 -4.86 -16.43 -13.52
C ILE A 353 -3.40 -16.57 -13.10
N ASP A 354 -3.10 -17.47 -12.17
CA ASP A 354 -1.71 -17.75 -11.79
C ASP A 354 -0.95 -18.49 -12.90
N GLU A 355 0.39 -18.45 -12.87
CA GLU A 355 1.22 -19.01 -13.95
C GLU A 355 1.03 -20.53 -14.15
N GLU A 356 0.77 -21.27 -13.07
CA GLU A 356 0.53 -22.72 -13.14
C GLU A 356 -0.77 -23.01 -13.90
N ASN A 357 -1.88 -22.36 -13.54
CA ASN A 357 -3.15 -22.50 -14.25
C ASN A 357 -3.09 -21.91 -15.65
N LYS A 358 -2.37 -20.81 -15.87
CA LYS A 358 -2.16 -20.21 -17.19
C LYS A 358 -1.47 -21.23 -18.12
N HIS A 359 -0.48 -21.96 -17.62
CA HIS A 359 0.20 -23.02 -18.38
C HIS A 359 -0.77 -24.15 -18.77
N VAL A 360 -1.52 -24.69 -17.80
CA VAL A 360 -2.49 -25.77 -18.01
C VAL A 360 -3.59 -25.35 -19.00
N LEU A 361 -4.18 -24.16 -18.80
CA LEU A 361 -5.22 -23.63 -19.70
C LEU A 361 -4.67 -23.37 -21.10
N THR A 362 -3.41 -22.94 -21.23
CA THR A 362 -2.77 -22.75 -22.55
C THR A 362 -2.58 -24.07 -23.29
N GLN A 363 -2.27 -25.17 -22.61
CA GLN A 363 -2.21 -26.49 -23.24
C GLN A 363 -3.59 -26.95 -23.71
N LYS A 364 -4.62 -26.81 -22.87
CA LYS A 364 -6.02 -27.11 -23.24
C LYS A 364 -6.50 -26.24 -24.41
N LEU A 365 -6.14 -24.95 -24.40
CA LEU A 365 -6.45 -23.98 -25.46
C LEU A 365 -5.82 -24.40 -26.81
N ARG A 366 -4.53 -24.75 -26.81
CA ARG A 366 -3.83 -25.22 -28.02
C ARG A 366 -4.44 -26.52 -28.54
N TYR A 367 -4.82 -27.43 -27.65
CA TYR A 367 -5.54 -28.65 -28.04
C TYR A 367 -6.87 -28.34 -28.73
N LEU A 368 -7.58 -27.29 -28.33
CA LEU A 368 -8.82 -26.83 -29.00
C LEU A 368 -8.57 -26.04 -30.30
N GLY A 369 -7.31 -25.70 -30.61
CA GLY A 369 -6.92 -24.96 -31.80
C GLY A 369 -6.87 -23.44 -31.61
N GLY A 370 -6.97 -22.97 -30.37
CA GLY A 370 -6.76 -21.57 -30.01
C GLY A 370 -5.30 -21.26 -29.69
N ARG A 371 -4.98 -19.98 -29.49
CA ARG A 371 -3.65 -19.52 -29.05
C ARG A 371 -3.74 -18.49 -27.94
N ALA A 372 -2.76 -18.47 -27.06
CA ALA A 372 -2.62 -17.43 -26.05
C ALA A 372 -1.93 -16.18 -26.64
N CYS A 373 -2.22 -15.01 -26.09
CA CYS A 373 -1.51 -13.76 -26.32
C CYS A 373 -1.33 -12.98 -25.02
N GLU A 374 -0.38 -12.06 -24.99
CA GLU A 374 -0.13 -11.19 -23.83
C GLU A 374 -0.91 -9.89 -23.94
N GLU A 375 -1.03 -9.32 -25.13
CA GLU A 375 -1.73 -8.07 -25.38
C GLU A 375 -3.25 -8.27 -25.49
N VAL A 376 -4.02 -7.48 -24.77
CA VAL A 376 -5.49 -7.54 -24.79
C VAL A 376 -6.04 -7.04 -26.12
N SER A 377 -5.34 -6.12 -26.79
CA SER A 377 -5.71 -5.61 -28.11
C SER A 377 -5.81 -6.71 -29.18
N GLU A 378 -4.95 -7.72 -29.11
CA GLU A 378 -4.89 -8.84 -30.05
C GLU A 378 -5.89 -9.96 -29.75
N CYS A 379 -6.41 -10.03 -28.52
CA CYS A 379 -7.26 -11.13 -28.12
C CYS A 379 -8.67 -11.02 -28.72
N THR A 380 -9.31 -12.16 -28.88
CA THR A 380 -10.76 -12.28 -29.14
C THR A 380 -11.53 -12.43 -27.83
N HIS A 381 -10.92 -13.11 -26.85
CA HIS A 381 -11.50 -13.41 -25.55
C HIS A 381 -10.49 -13.05 -24.44
N LEU A 382 -10.98 -12.38 -23.40
CA LEU A 382 -10.28 -12.27 -22.13
C LEU A 382 -10.83 -13.34 -21.19
N VAL A 383 -9.94 -14.20 -20.68
CA VAL A 383 -10.29 -15.23 -19.70
C VAL A 383 -9.91 -14.74 -18.30
N THR A 384 -10.88 -14.69 -17.39
CA THR A 384 -10.66 -14.24 -16.01
C THR A 384 -11.59 -14.91 -15.01
N THR A 385 -11.15 -15.05 -13.76
CA THR A 385 -11.90 -15.73 -12.69
C THR A 385 -12.89 -14.84 -11.95
N ASN A 386 -12.71 -13.52 -11.98
CA ASN A 386 -13.56 -12.57 -11.25
C ASN A 386 -13.64 -11.21 -11.96
N GLY A 387 -14.58 -10.38 -11.54
CA GLY A 387 -14.83 -9.02 -12.03
C GLY A 387 -14.08 -7.95 -11.24
N ARG A 388 -12.91 -8.26 -10.66
CA ARG A 388 -12.09 -7.26 -9.97
C ARG A 388 -11.58 -6.23 -10.98
N ARG A 389 -11.62 -4.96 -10.59
CA ARG A 389 -11.15 -3.85 -11.43
C ARG A 389 -9.64 -3.95 -11.66
N THR A 390 -9.24 -4.39 -12.86
CA THR A 390 -7.84 -4.44 -13.31
C THR A 390 -7.69 -3.67 -14.63
N GLU A 391 -6.47 -3.24 -14.96
CA GLU A 391 -6.20 -2.59 -16.25
C GLU A 391 -6.63 -3.47 -17.43
N ARG A 392 -6.28 -4.78 -17.40
CA ARG A 392 -6.65 -5.72 -18.47
C ARG A 392 -8.15 -5.90 -18.62
N LEU A 393 -8.91 -5.94 -17.52
CA LEU A 393 -10.37 -6.03 -17.58
C LEU A 393 -10.97 -4.77 -18.19
N LEU A 394 -10.54 -3.59 -17.74
CA LEU A 394 -10.99 -2.30 -18.26
C LEU A 394 -10.69 -2.18 -19.76
N GLU A 395 -9.47 -2.52 -20.17
CA GLU A 395 -9.04 -2.53 -21.58
C GLU A 395 -9.90 -3.47 -22.43
N ALA A 396 -10.16 -4.70 -21.95
CA ALA A 396 -11.01 -5.65 -22.65
C ALA A 396 -12.46 -5.17 -22.81
N ILE A 397 -13.02 -4.54 -21.77
CA ILE A 397 -14.36 -3.93 -21.84
C ILE A 397 -14.37 -2.81 -22.89
N CYS A 398 -13.41 -1.89 -22.85
CA CYS A 398 -13.33 -0.75 -23.79
C CYS A 398 -13.22 -1.21 -25.25
N LEU A 399 -12.49 -2.30 -25.49
CA LEU A 399 -12.31 -2.88 -26.82
C LEU A 399 -13.48 -3.81 -27.23
N GLY A 400 -14.48 -3.99 -26.37
CA GLY A 400 -15.61 -4.87 -26.63
C GLY A 400 -15.23 -6.34 -26.78
N LYS A 401 -14.16 -6.81 -26.13
CA LYS A 401 -13.73 -8.21 -26.19
C LYS A 401 -14.75 -9.11 -25.48
N ASN A 402 -14.82 -10.38 -25.86
CA ASN A 402 -15.61 -11.34 -25.08
C ASN A 402 -14.89 -11.61 -23.76
N ILE A 403 -15.59 -11.50 -22.63
CA ILE A 403 -14.98 -11.72 -21.31
C ILE A 403 -15.65 -12.95 -20.72
N VAL A 404 -14.87 -14.01 -20.54
CA VAL A 404 -15.39 -15.34 -20.15
C VAL A 404 -14.65 -15.88 -18.93
N ASN A 405 -15.33 -16.76 -18.21
CA ASN A 405 -14.69 -17.53 -17.15
C ASN A 405 -13.77 -18.62 -17.73
N PRO A 406 -12.80 -19.14 -16.97
CA PRO A 406 -11.85 -20.15 -17.48
C PRO A 406 -12.49 -21.48 -17.85
N TYR A 407 -13.67 -21.80 -17.29
CA TYR A 407 -14.36 -23.06 -17.59
C TYR A 407 -14.79 -23.17 -19.04
N TRP A 408 -14.84 -22.06 -19.78
CA TRP A 408 -15.02 -22.06 -21.22
C TRP A 408 -13.97 -22.93 -21.94
N ILE A 409 -12.69 -22.82 -21.54
CA ILE A 409 -11.59 -23.62 -22.09
C ILE A 409 -11.64 -25.04 -21.53
N VAL A 410 -11.96 -25.18 -20.24
CA VAL A 410 -11.90 -26.45 -19.52
C VAL A 410 -12.96 -27.41 -20.02
N HIS A 411 -14.22 -26.98 -20.00
CA HIS A 411 -15.33 -27.78 -20.51
C HIS A 411 -15.20 -27.96 -22.02
N GLY A 412 -14.67 -26.96 -22.73
CA GLY A 412 -14.37 -27.12 -24.15
C GLY A 412 -13.40 -28.27 -24.42
N TYR A 413 -12.33 -28.38 -23.62
CA TYR A 413 -11.37 -29.48 -23.70
C TYR A 413 -12.02 -30.83 -23.36
N GLU A 414 -12.80 -30.88 -22.28
CA GLU A 414 -13.48 -32.11 -21.83
C GLU A 414 -14.51 -32.62 -22.86
N CYS A 415 -15.26 -31.71 -23.47
CA CYS A 415 -16.21 -32.02 -24.54
C CYS A 415 -15.56 -32.12 -25.93
N ARG A 416 -14.26 -31.83 -26.04
CA ARG A 416 -13.48 -31.79 -27.29
C ARG A 416 -14.05 -30.87 -28.38
N GLN A 417 -14.70 -29.77 -27.97
CA GLN A 417 -15.32 -28.77 -28.85
C GLN A 417 -15.36 -27.39 -28.19
N TRP A 418 -15.48 -26.32 -28.97
CA TRP A 418 -15.66 -24.99 -28.40
C TRP A 418 -17.06 -24.84 -27.79
N MET A 419 -17.11 -24.29 -26.58
CA MET A 419 -18.36 -23.96 -25.91
C MET A 419 -18.91 -22.62 -26.40
N ASP A 420 -20.22 -22.42 -26.29
CA ASP A 420 -20.83 -21.12 -26.57
C ASP A 420 -20.28 -20.06 -25.60
N THR A 421 -19.72 -18.98 -26.16
CA THR A 421 -19.15 -17.87 -25.38
C THR A 421 -20.17 -17.25 -24.41
N LEU A 422 -21.46 -17.19 -24.77
CA LEU A 422 -22.48 -16.51 -23.99
C LEU A 422 -22.82 -17.25 -22.68
N ASP A 423 -22.72 -18.57 -22.67
CA ASP A 423 -22.97 -19.41 -21.49
C ASP A 423 -21.85 -19.29 -20.44
N TYR A 424 -20.66 -18.87 -20.89
CA TYR A 424 -19.47 -18.72 -20.05
C TYR A 424 -19.06 -17.26 -19.85
N PHE A 425 -19.92 -16.31 -20.27
CA PHE A 425 -19.65 -14.90 -20.08
C PHE A 425 -19.44 -14.61 -18.59
N LEU A 426 -18.46 -13.76 -18.28
CA LEU A 426 -18.14 -13.44 -16.89
C LEU A 426 -19.37 -12.87 -16.17
N HIS A 427 -19.69 -13.49 -15.03
CA HIS A 427 -20.72 -13.03 -14.12
C HIS A 427 -20.17 -13.15 -12.69
N ASP A 428 -19.95 -12.00 -12.06
CA ASP A 428 -19.46 -11.88 -10.69
C ASP A 428 -20.46 -11.01 -9.93
N GLU A 429 -21.42 -11.64 -9.27
CA GLU A 429 -22.57 -10.97 -8.65
C GLU A 429 -22.14 -9.94 -7.61
N ASP A 430 -21.13 -10.27 -6.80
CA ASP A 430 -20.62 -9.38 -5.75
C ASP A 430 -20.01 -8.10 -6.34
N GLN A 431 -19.14 -8.24 -7.34
CA GLN A 431 -18.50 -7.11 -7.99
C GLN A 431 -19.48 -6.29 -8.84
N GLU A 432 -20.39 -6.96 -9.57
CA GLU A 432 -21.43 -6.31 -10.39
C GLU A 432 -22.37 -5.48 -9.52
N ARG A 433 -22.77 -6.01 -8.35
CA ARG A 433 -23.59 -5.28 -7.38
C ARG A 433 -22.83 -4.12 -6.74
N HIS A 434 -21.58 -4.34 -6.33
CA HIS A 434 -20.78 -3.31 -5.67
C HIS A 434 -20.51 -2.09 -6.57
N LEU A 435 -20.14 -2.35 -7.83
CA LEU A 435 -19.80 -1.30 -8.80
C LEU A 435 -21.02 -0.86 -9.63
N GLY A 436 -22.16 -1.53 -9.51
CA GLY A 436 -23.40 -1.23 -10.22
C GLY A 436 -23.26 -1.32 -11.73
N TYR A 437 -22.67 -2.42 -12.23
CA TYR A 437 -22.50 -2.67 -13.67
C TYR A 437 -22.91 -4.09 -14.02
N ASN A 438 -23.04 -4.38 -15.31
CA ASN A 438 -23.16 -5.75 -15.81
C ASN A 438 -22.15 -5.95 -16.93
N CYS A 439 -21.25 -6.92 -16.77
CA CYS A 439 -20.09 -7.09 -17.64
C CYS A 439 -20.51 -7.26 -19.11
N LYS A 440 -21.50 -8.13 -19.35
CA LYS A 440 -22.05 -8.41 -20.69
C LYS A 440 -22.64 -7.15 -21.33
N ARG A 441 -23.47 -6.40 -20.60
CA ARG A 441 -24.06 -5.16 -21.08
C ARG A 441 -23.01 -4.09 -21.38
N SER A 442 -21.99 -3.96 -20.53
CA SER A 442 -20.88 -3.02 -20.76
C SER A 442 -20.12 -3.35 -22.03
N VAL A 443 -19.74 -4.61 -22.25
CA VAL A 443 -19.06 -5.05 -23.48
C VAL A 443 -19.90 -4.76 -24.73
N VAL A 444 -21.22 -5.02 -24.67
CA VAL A 444 -22.12 -4.71 -25.80
C VAL A 444 -22.17 -3.21 -26.06
N ARG A 445 -22.30 -2.37 -25.02
CA ARG A 445 -22.28 -0.90 -25.16
C ARG A 445 -20.99 -0.40 -25.83
N ALA A 446 -19.83 -0.90 -25.40
CA ALA A 446 -18.53 -0.53 -25.95
C ALA A 446 -18.39 -0.84 -27.45
N ARG A 447 -19.04 -1.91 -27.93
CA ARG A 447 -19.06 -2.27 -29.37
C ARG A 447 -19.89 -1.29 -30.20
N HIS A 448 -20.89 -0.66 -29.61
CA HIS A 448 -21.77 0.28 -30.30
C HIS A 448 -21.26 1.71 -30.26
N ARG A 449 -20.76 2.16 -29.10
CA ARG A 449 -20.27 3.53 -28.91
C ARG A 449 -19.15 3.56 -27.89
N LYS A 450 -18.13 4.37 -28.17
CA LYS A 450 -17.04 4.64 -27.25
C LYS A 450 -17.51 5.56 -26.12
N VAL A 451 -17.30 5.16 -24.86
CA VAL A 451 -17.85 5.89 -23.70
C VAL A 451 -17.33 7.32 -23.56
N PHE A 452 -16.12 7.62 -24.05
CA PHE A 452 -15.51 8.94 -23.98
C PHE A 452 -15.38 9.61 -25.35
N GLU A 453 -16.17 9.19 -26.33
CA GLU A 453 -16.26 9.88 -27.62
C GLU A 453 -16.55 11.38 -27.44
N ASP A 454 -15.75 12.21 -28.10
CA ASP A 454 -15.78 13.68 -28.05
C ASP A 454 -15.52 14.31 -26.67
N VAL A 455 -14.99 13.55 -25.70
CA VAL A 455 -14.65 14.04 -24.35
C VAL A 455 -13.16 14.33 -24.21
N GLN A 456 -12.84 15.50 -23.64
CA GLN A 456 -11.48 15.94 -23.38
C GLN A 456 -11.13 15.81 -21.90
N PHE A 457 -9.88 15.42 -21.60
CA PHE A 457 -9.41 15.17 -20.25
C PHE A 457 -8.10 15.89 -19.97
N TYR A 458 -7.93 16.35 -18.73
CA TYR A 458 -6.63 16.64 -18.15
C TYR A 458 -6.48 15.85 -16.84
N ILE A 459 -5.34 15.21 -16.66
CA ILE A 459 -5.07 14.33 -15.51
C ILE A 459 -3.81 14.82 -14.81
N THR A 460 -3.90 15.07 -13.50
CA THR A 460 -2.74 15.50 -12.71
C THR A 460 -1.76 14.35 -12.41
N PRO A 461 -0.48 14.61 -12.08
CA PRO A 461 0.56 13.57 -12.01
C PRO A 461 0.43 12.52 -10.89
N SER A 462 -0.09 12.87 -9.70
CA SER A 462 -0.12 12.01 -8.51
C SER A 462 -1.40 11.19 -8.36
N VAL A 463 -2.21 11.08 -9.41
CA VAL A 463 -3.43 10.26 -9.37
C VAL A 463 -3.09 8.76 -9.35
N GLU A 464 -3.95 7.97 -8.71
CA GLU A 464 -3.87 6.51 -8.70
C GLU A 464 -5.19 5.89 -9.22
N PRO A 465 -5.16 4.95 -10.19
CA PRO A 465 -4.01 4.45 -10.96
C PRO A 465 -3.25 5.55 -11.70
N SER A 466 -2.00 5.27 -12.08
CA SER A 466 -1.10 6.30 -12.62
C SER A 466 -1.67 7.03 -13.83
N ARG A 467 -1.25 8.29 -14.02
CA ARG A 467 -1.61 9.11 -15.18
C ARG A 467 -1.41 8.39 -16.51
N ALA A 468 -0.34 7.59 -16.65
CA ALA A 468 -0.06 6.82 -17.86
C ALA A 468 -1.13 5.75 -18.13
N VAL A 469 -1.51 4.99 -17.10
CA VAL A 469 -2.55 3.95 -17.20
C VAL A 469 -3.91 4.56 -17.54
N LEU A 470 -4.31 5.62 -16.82
CA LEU A 470 -5.57 6.30 -17.11
C LEU A 470 -5.57 6.91 -18.52
N SER A 471 -4.46 7.51 -18.96
CA SER A 471 -4.36 8.10 -20.29
C SER A 471 -4.51 7.05 -21.39
N LYS A 472 -3.88 5.88 -21.23
CA LYS A 472 -4.05 4.73 -22.14
C LYS A 472 -5.52 4.32 -22.24
N LEU A 473 -6.16 4.08 -21.10
CA LEU A 473 -7.55 3.63 -21.05
C LEU A 473 -8.54 4.66 -21.62
N ILE A 474 -8.37 5.94 -21.30
CA ILE A 474 -9.22 7.02 -21.83
C ILE A 474 -9.13 7.10 -23.35
N ARG A 475 -7.91 7.04 -23.91
CA ARG A 475 -7.70 7.06 -25.36
C ARG A 475 -8.31 5.84 -26.06
N LEU A 476 -8.17 4.65 -25.48
CA LEU A 476 -8.83 3.44 -25.98
C LEU A 476 -10.36 3.59 -26.01
N ALA A 477 -10.91 4.20 -24.97
CA ALA A 477 -12.33 4.51 -24.83
C ALA A 477 -12.81 5.74 -25.61
N GLY A 478 -11.99 6.32 -26.50
CA GLY A 478 -12.38 7.39 -27.43
C GLY A 478 -12.10 8.82 -26.96
N GLY A 479 -11.61 9.01 -25.73
CA GLY A 479 -11.34 10.34 -25.17
C GLY A 479 -9.99 10.90 -25.58
N THR A 480 -9.87 12.23 -25.51
CA THR A 480 -8.61 12.94 -25.74
C THR A 480 -7.99 13.37 -24.41
N VAL A 481 -6.71 13.07 -24.18
CA VAL A 481 -6.00 13.50 -22.97
C VAL A 481 -4.97 14.56 -23.33
N HIS A 482 -5.09 15.73 -22.68
CA HIS A 482 -4.16 16.84 -22.80
C HIS A 482 -2.95 16.62 -21.89
N GLU A 483 -1.77 16.87 -22.45
CA GLU A 483 -0.51 16.73 -21.71
C GLU A 483 -0.26 17.91 -20.79
N GLU A 484 -0.63 19.10 -21.27
CA GLU A 484 -0.41 20.35 -20.56
C GLU A 484 -1.61 20.68 -19.69
N ARG A 485 -1.31 21.41 -18.61
CA ARG A 485 -2.34 21.97 -17.75
C ARG A 485 -3.16 22.97 -18.58
N PRO A 486 -4.49 22.86 -18.59
CA PRO A 486 -5.32 23.73 -19.41
C PRO A 486 -5.13 25.19 -19.02
N ALA A 487 -5.04 26.09 -19.99
CA ALA A 487 -5.08 27.52 -19.70
C ALA A 487 -6.53 27.95 -19.41
N PRO A 488 -6.76 29.00 -18.60
CA PRO A 488 -8.10 29.52 -18.38
C PRO A 488 -8.88 29.83 -19.68
N ALA A 489 -8.18 30.28 -20.72
CA ALA A 489 -8.77 30.55 -22.03
C ALA A 489 -9.30 29.27 -22.73
N ASP A 490 -8.59 28.14 -22.60
CA ASP A 490 -9.03 26.87 -23.19
C ASP A 490 -10.30 26.36 -22.50
N ILE A 491 -10.37 26.51 -21.19
CA ILE A 491 -11.54 26.12 -20.39
C ILE A 491 -12.74 27.00 -20.73
N ALA A 492 -12.55 28.32 -20.85
CA ALA A 492 -13.60 29.25 -21.29
C ALA A 492 -14.15 28.87 -22.66
N ARG A 493 -13.28 28.57 -23.63
CA ARG A 493 -13.68 28.09 -24.97
C ARG A 493 -14.49 26.80 -24.90
N CYS A 494 -14.10 25.84 -24.05
CA CYS A 494 -14.85 24.59 -23.90
C CYS A 494 -16.26 24.84 -23.34
N ILE A 495 -16.39 25.77 -22.37
CA ILE A 495 -17.69 26.16 -21.83
C ILE A 495 -18.55 26.86 -22.90
N GLU A 496 -17.97 27.77 -23.68
CA GLU A 496 -18.68 28.49 -24.76
C GLU A 496 -19.16 27.57 -25.88
N THR A 497 -18.39 26.52 -26.18
CA THR A 497 -18.69 25.56 -27.26
C THR A 497 -19.46 24.33 -26.77
N ASP A 498 -19.81 24.27 -25.49
CA ASP A 498 -20.42 23.12 -24.82
C ASP A 498 -19.64 21.81 -25.03
N ALA A 499 -18.31 21.93 -25.17
CA ALA A 499 -17.41 20.80 -25.35
C ALA A 499 -17.06 20.18 -23.98
N PRO A 500 -17.33 18.89 -23.75
CA PRO A 500 -17.12 18.27 -22.44
C PRO A 500 -15.62 18.16 -22.10
N TYR A 501 -15.22 18.87 -21.05
CA TYR A 501 -13.84 18.89 -20.55
C TYR A 501 -13.80 18.43 -19.09
N ILE A 502 -13.10 17.32 -18.81
CA ILE A 502 -13.03 16.70 -17.49
C ILE A 502 -11.63 16.80 -16.92
N VAL A 503 -11.52 17.30 -15.68
CA VAL A 503 -10.26 17.37 -14.95
C VAL A 503 -10.24 16.31 -13.87
N ILE A 504 -9.28 15.40 -13.95
CA ILE A 504 -9.04 14.35 -12.96
C ILE A 504 -7.85 14.76 -12.10
N SER A 505 -8.06 14.87 -10.79
CA SER A 505 -7.03 15.23 -9.82
C SER A 505 -7.16 14.38 -8.57
N CYS A 506 -6.10 14.40 -7.76
CA CYS A 506 -6.13 13.88 -6.39
C CYS A 506 -5.83 15.00 -5.39
N GLU A 507 -5.95 14.65 -4.12
CA GLU A 507 -5.74 15.52 -2.99
C GLU A 507 -4.33 16.13 -2.88
N CYS A 508 -3.31 15.45 -3.39
CA CYS A 508 -1.92 15.94 -3.40
C CYS A 508 -1.70 17.04 -4.46
N ASP A 509 -2.55 17.04 -5.48
CA ASP A 509 -2.35 17.82 -6.71
C ASP A 509 -3.26 19.05 -6.79
N LEU A 510 -4.15 19.24 -5.81
CA LEU A 510 -5.19 20.28 -5.83
C LEU A 510 -4.64 21.70 -6.03
N ARG A 511 -3.41 21.99 -5.56
CA ARG A 511 -2.78 23.31 -5.80
C ARG A 511 -2.51 23.58 -7.28
N MET A 512 -2.27 22.55 -8.11
CA MET A 512 -2.06 22.72 -9.55
C MET A 512 -3.33 23.16 -10.28
N VAL A 513 -4.49 22.73 -9.78
CA VAL A 513 -5.82 22.99 -10.34
C VAL A 513 -6.62 23.99 -9.49
N GLN A 514 -5.99 24.70 -8.55
CA GLN A 514 -6.66 25.62 -7.64
C GLN A 514 -7.42 26.72 -8.38
N TYR A 515 -6.85 27.26 -9.46
CA TYR A 515 -7.51 28.28 -10.28
C TYR A 515 -8.84 27.80 -10.88
N LEU A 516 -8.98 26.49 -11.19
CA LEU A 516 -10.24 25.90 -11.65
C LEU A 516 -11.25 25.84 -10.52
N LEU A 517 -10.81 25.44 -9.33
CA LEU A 517 -11.66 25.34 -8.15
C LEU A 517 -12.19 26.72 -7.72
N GLU A 518 -11.36 27.77 -7.82
CA GLU A 518 -11.76 29.16 -7.54
C GLU A 518 -12.82 29.67 -8.54
N CYS A 519 -12.80 29.17 -9.78
CA CYS A 519 -13.83 29.42 -10.78
C CYS A 519 -15.05 28.48 -10.66
N ASN A 520 -15.13 27.66 -9.60
CA ASN A 520 -16.17 26.64 -9.40
C ASN A 520 -16.26 25.60 -10.55
N PHE A 521 -15.15 25.40 -11.27
CA PHE A 521 -15.05 24.38 -12.30
C PHE A 521 -14.91 22.99 -11.64
N PRO A 522 -15.65 21.97 -12.10
CA PRO A 522 -15.65 20.67 -11.45
C PRO A 522 -14.33 19.91 -11.68
N VAL A 523 -13.74 19.44 -10.58
CA VAL A 523 -12.56 18.56 -10.58
C VAL A 523 -12.96 17.24 -9.93
N TYR A 524 -12.63 16.13 -10.58
CA TYR A 524 -13.05 14.79 -10.20
C TYR A 524 -11.88 13.90 -9.79
N ASN A 525 -12.15 12.87 -8.99
CA ASN A 525 -11.21 11.80 -8.66
C ASN A 525 -11.17 10.73 -9.78
N THR A 526 -10.29 9.75 -9.63
CA THR A 526 -10.08 8.71 -10.65
C THR A 526 -11.27 7.77 -10.81
N ASP A 527 -12.13 7.63 -9.80
CA ASP A 527 -13.30 6.75 -9.87
C ASP A 527 -14.31 7.19 -10.94
N LEU A 528 -14.41 8.48 -11.27
CA LEU A 528 -15.25 8.92 -12.39
C LEU A 528 -14.90 8.18 -13.68
N VAL A 529 -13.59 8.11 -13.99
CA VAL A 529 -13.10 7.43 -15.19
C VAL A 529 -13.30 5.93 -15.04
N LEU A 530 -12.85 5.36 -13.93
CA LEU A 530 -12.82 3.92 -13.74
C LEU A 530 -14.23 3.29 -13.72
N ILE A 531 -15.20 3.94 -13.06
CA ILE A 531 -16.60 3.51 -13.06
C ILE A 531 -17.23 3.71 -14.43
N ALA A 532 -16.94 4.82 -15.12
CA ALA A 532 -17.46 5.04 -16.46
C ALA A 532 -16.97 3.97 -17.44
N LEU A 533 -15.71 3.55 -17.34
CA LEU A 533 -15.17 2.44 -18.13
C LEU A 533 -15.83 1.10 -17.78
N MET A 534 -16.07 0.81 -16.50
CA MET A 534 -16.75 -0.44 -16.09
C MET A 534 -18.20 -0.49 -16.57
N ARG A 535 -18.94 0.62 -16.50
CA ARG A 535 -20.36 0.72 -16.88
C ARG A 535 -20.58 1.03 -18.37
N GLN A 536 -19.53 1.48 -19.05
CA GLN A 536 -19.57 2.06 -20.40
C GLN A 536 -20.61 3.19 -20.49
N GLU A 537 -20.57 4.08 -19.49
CA GLU A 537 -21.50 5.19 -19.31
C GLU A 537 -20.83 6.28 -18.47
N LEU A 538 -20.71 7.49 -19.00
CA LEU A 538 -20.07 8.62 -18.32
C LEU A 538 -21.14 9.50 -17.65
N GLU A 539 -21.17 9.47 -16.32
CA GLU A 539 -22.04 10.33 -15.50
C GLU A 539 -21.20 11.19 -14.55
N PRO A 540 -20.97 12.48 -14.88
CA PRO A 540 -20.23 13.41 -14.02
C PRO A 540 -20.98 13.74 -12.71
N HIS A 541 -20.97 12.81 -11.75
CA HIS A 541 -21.72 12.93 -10.51
C HIS A 541 -20.93 13.65 -9.39
N PRO A 542 -21.57 14.47 -8.53
CA PRO A 542 -20.90 15.14 -7.40
C PRO A 542 -20.14 14.21 -6.44
N LEU A 543 -20.54 12.95 -6.35
CA LEU A 543 -19.87 11.92 -5.53
C LEU A 543 -18.40 11.70 -5.93
N TYR A 544 -18.04 11.98 -7.18
CA TYR A 544 -16.69 11.82 -7.68
C TYR A 544 -15.88 13.11 -7.61
N ARG A 545 -16.43 14.22 -7.07
CA ARG A 545 -15.67 15.46 -6.95
C ARG A 545 -14.58 15.33 -5.88
N VAL A 546 -13.41 15.90 -6.15
CA VAL A 546 -12.31 15.90 -5.19
C VAL A 546 -12.66 16.68 -3.93
N ASN A 547 -12.22 16.19 -2.78
CA ASN A 547 -12.39 16.89 -1.53
C ASN A 547 -11.43 18.09 -1.44
N THR A 548 -11.98 19.29 -1.35
CA THR A 548 -11.21 20.54 -1.28
C THR A 548 -10.88 20.98 0.15
N ALA A 549 -11.25 20.20 1.18
CA ALA A 549 -11.01 20.54 2.58
C ALA A 549 -9.54 20.86 2.88
N SER A 550 -8.61 20.20 2.19
CA SER A 550 -7.17 20.43 2.36
C SER A 550 -6.64 21.77 1.80
N LEU A 551 -7.44 22.47 0.98
CA LEU A 551 -7.15 23.83 0.52
C LEU A 551 -7.72 24.89 1.47
N ALA A 552 -8.65 24.52 2.36
CA ALA A 552 -9.19 25.46 3.33
C ALA A 552 -8.07 25.90 4.30
N ARG A 553 -7.89 27.22 4.45
CA ARG A 553 -6.99 27.77 5.47
C ARG A 553 -7.42 27.24 6.84
N PRO A 554 -6.48 26.77 7.69
CA PRO A 554 -6.83 26.48 9.08
C PRO A 554 -7.45 27.75 9.70
N PRO A 555 -8.53 27.63 10.49
CA PRO A 555 -9.05 28.78 11.22
C PRO A 555 -7.91 29.39 12.03
N ALA A 556 -7.81 30.72 12.00
CA ALA A 556 -6.81 31.44 12.77
C ALA A 556 -6.88 30.96 14.23
N PRO A 557 -5.73 30.67 14.88
CA PRO A 557 -5.73 30.23 16.28
C PRO A 557 -6.51 31.27 17.09
N GLN A 558 -7.63 30.85 17.66
CA GLN A 558 -8.38 31.71 18.57
C GLN A 558 -7.46 32.01 19.75
N PRO A 559 -7.31 33.29 20.13
CA PRO A 559 -6.53 33.63 21.32
C PRO A 559 -7.14 32.93 22.53
N PRO A 560 -6.32 32.48 23.50
CA PRO A 560 -6.80 31.79 24.68
C PRO A 560 -7.86 32.66 25.39
N PRO A 561 -8.96 32.06 25.91
CA PRO A 561 -9.98 32.81 26.62
C PRO A 561 -9.37 33.38 27.90
N GLY A 562 -9.15 34.70 27.94
CA GLY A 562 -8.59 35.34 29.13
C GLY A 562 -7.94 36.72 28.98
N HIS A 563 -7.84 37.31 27.79
CA HIS A 563 -7.35 38.70 27.68
C HIS A 563 -8.49 39.72 27.67
N PRO A 564 -8.61 40.60 28.69
CA PRO A 564 -9.60 41.67 28.68
C PRO A 564 -9.09 42.74 27.73
N HIS A 565 -9.67 42.83 26.53
CA HIS A 565 -9.80 44.01 25.66
C HIS A 565 -9.93 43.58 24.19
N PHE A 566 -11.03 42.90 23.85
CA PHE A 566 -11.53 42.88 22.47
C PHE A 566 -13.07 42.90 22.53
N ARG A 567 -13.66 44.04 22.16
CA ARG A 567 -15.10 44.11 21.83
C ARG A 567 -15.26 43.63 20.38
N PRO A 568 -16.06 42.59 20.10
CA PRO A 568 -16.43 42.26 18.73
C PRO A 568 -17.27 43.41 18.15
N MET A 569 -16.91 43.91 16.96
CA MET A 569 -17.81 44.76 16.19
C MET A 569 -19.02 43.94 15.73
N PRO A 570 -20.24 44.51 15.75
CA PRO A 570 -21.42 43.81 15.25
C PRO A 570 -21.30 43.58 13.74
N PRO A 571 -21.79 42.42 13.23
CA PRO A 571 -21.76 42.11 11.81
C PRO A 571 -22.64 43.10 11.03
N ARG A 572 -22.13 43.59 9.89
CA ARG A 572 -22.91 44.38 8.93
C ARG A 572 -24.03 43.51 8.32
N PRO A 573 -25.22 44.07 8.06
CA PRO A 573 -26.33 43.32 7.48
C PRO A 573 -25.98 42.81 6.08
N VAL A 574 -26.28 41.54 5.86
CA VAL A 574 -26.12 40.82 4.59
C VAL A 574 -27.15 41.38 3.61
N VAL A 575 -26.67 41.89 2.48
CA VAL A 575 -27.52 42.18 1.32
C VAL A 575 -27.89 40.84 0.69
N GLU A 576 -29.18 40.51 0.67
CA GLU A 576 -29.72 39.40 -0.12
C GLU A 576 -29.32 39.58 -1.59
N GLN A 577 -28.42 38.73 -2.07
CA GLN A 577 -28.18 38.57 -3.50
C GLN A 577 -28.96 37.35 -3.99
N SER A 578 -29.77 37.63 -5.01
CA SER A 578 -30.71 36.78 -5.73
C SER A 578 -30.14 35.44 -6.19
N GLN A 579 -30.95 34.39 -6.03
CA GLN A 579 -30.75 33.02 -6.51
C GLN A 579 -30.40 32.98 -8.02
N PRO A 580 -29.40 32.19 -8.46
CA PRO A 580 -29.19 31.95 -9.88
C PRO A 580 -30.22 30.93 -10.40
N HIS A 581 -30.74 31.24 -11.58
CA HIS A 581 -31.78 30.50 -12.28
C HIS A 581 -31.40 29.03 -12.56
N ARG A 582 -32.40 28.18 -12.33
CA ARG A 582 -32.48 26.76 -12.68
C ARG A 582 -32.39 26.60 -14.21
N VAL A 583 -31.26 26.15 -14.73
CA VAL A 583 -31.15 25.69 -16.13
C VAL A 583 -31.55 24.21 -16.17
N LYS A 584 -32.53 23.91 -17.02
CA LYS A 584 -33.10 22.57 -17.23
C LYS A 584 -32.23 21.76 -18.22
N ALA A 585 -32.07 20.49 -17.86
CA ALA A 585 -31.87 19.26 -18.64
C ALA A 585 -31.03 19.32 -19.91
#